data_AF-S4NXU4-F1
#
_entry.id   AF-S4NXU4-F1
#
_cell.length_a   1.000
_cell.length_b   1.000
_cell.length_c   1.000
_cell.angle_alpha   90.00
_cell.angle_beta   90.00
_cell.angle_gamma   90.00
#
_symmetry.space_group_name_H-M   'P 1'
#
loop_
_entity.id
_entity.type
_entity.pdbx_description
1 polymer ?
#
loop_
_entity_poly.entity_id
_entity_poly.type
_entity_poly.pdbx_seq_one_letter_code
_entity_poly.pdbx_strand_id
1 'polypeptide(L)'
;MIIFLSDVWFDNLKVISKLKTLFSGYNDFPPIAIVFLGEFLSCPYGYEHSTQLKAALNNLSDILYPFTKLRDACKFIFVPGRGDPVAPNILPRPAIPNSITKDIRDKLGDSVIFTSNPCRIQYCTQEIVVIRQDLVTKMCRNSIHFPETGDIPDHLTKTLLSQCTLSPLSLGVQPVYWKNAEALNLYPMPDVVVVSDHFQPYTRMYQNCQVVNPGSFPRTEYSFKVYIPATRMVEDSQIPNEDT
;
A
#
# COMPACT_ATOMS: atom_id res chain seq x y z
N MET A 1 -4.41 -15.56 3.11
CA MET A 1 -3.28 -14.61 3.20
C MET A 1 -3.58 -13.37 2.38
N ILE A 2 -3.15 -12.21 2.86
CA ILE A 2 -3.26 -10.91 2.20
C ILE A 2 -1.85 -10.35 2.06
N ILE A 3 -1.44 -9.96 0.86
CA ILE A 3 -0.08 -9.49 0.57
C ILE A 3 -0.11 -7.96 0.43
N PHE A 4 0.85 -7.28 1.06
CA PHE A 4 1.02 -5.83 0.95
C PHE A 4 2.35 -5.49 0.30
N LEU A 5 2.27 -4.77 -0.83
CA LEU A 5 3.40 -4.27 -1.60
C LEU A 5 3.30 -2.74 -1.68
N SER A 6 4.39 -2.01 -1.49
CA SER A 6 4.40 -0.54 -1.57
C SER A 6 5.41 -0.03 -2.58
N ASP A 7 5.10 1.10 -3.21
CA ASP A 7 5.87 1.72 -4.31
C ASP A 7 6.15 0.75 -5.46
N VAL A 8 5.09 0.11 -5.96
CA VAL A 8 5.22 -0.86 -7.05
C VAL A 8 5.31 -0.14 -8.38
N TRP A 9 6.53 0.21 -8.76
CA TRP A 9 6.87 0.89 -10.01
C TRP A 9 6.74 -0.03 -11.22
N PHE A 10 5.62 0.07 -11.93
CA PHE A 10 5.32 -0.77 -13.10
C PHE A 10 6.11 -0.38 -14.35
N ASP A 11 6.76 0.78 -14.36
CA ASP A 11 7.67 1.22 -15.41
C ASP A 11 9.06 0.54 -15.33
N ASN A 12 9.45 0.07 -14.16
CA ASN A 12 10.75 -0.57 -13.98
C ASN A 12 10.71 -2.06 -14.34
N LEU A 13 11.49 -2.44 -15.36
CA LEU A 13 11.60 -3.83 -15.83
C LEU A 13 12.04 -4.82 -14.73
N LYS A 14 12.88 -4.38 -13.78
CA LYS A 14 13.32 -5.23 -12.66
C LYS A 14 12.18 -5.50 -11.68
N VAL A 15 11.33 -4.52 -11.42
CA VAL A 15 10.13 -4.71 -10.58
C VAL A 15 9.17 -5.67 -11.26
N ILE A 16 8.96 -5.50 -12.57
CA ILE A 16 8.12 -6.37 -13.37
C ILE A 16 8.62 -7.83 -13.38
N SER A 17 9.93 -8.07 -13.51
CA SER A 17 10.46 -9.44 -13.45
C SER A 17 10.24 -10.07 -12.07
N LYS A 18 10.47 -9.32 -10.99
CA LYS A 18 10.24 -9.79 -9.62
C LYS A 18 8.76 -10.04 -9.33
N LEU A 19 7.86 -9.22 -9.87
CA LEU A 19 6.42 -9.48 -9.80
C LEU A 19 6.04 -10.79 -10.52
N LYS A 20 6.65 -11.11 -11.67
CA LYS A 20 6.45 -12.41 -12.33
C LYS A 20 6.89 -13.57 -11.43
N THR A 21 8.04 -13.46 -10.77
CA THR A 21 8.51 -14.47 -9.82
C THR A 21 7.53 -14.63 -8.66
N LEU A 22 7.01 -13.52 -8.11
CA LEU A 22 5.98 -13.53 -7.06
C LEU A 22 4.71 -14.23 -7.53
N PHE A 23 4.17 -13.87 -8.70
CA PHE A 23 2.96 -14.48 -9.24
C PHE A 23 3.16 -15.96 -9.54
N SER A 24 4.33 -16.35 -10.06
CA SER A 24 4.69 -17.75 -10.28
C SER A 24 4.68 -18.55 -8.98
N GLY A 25 5.29 -18.02 -7.90
CA GLY A 25 5.34 -18.70 -6.61
C GLY A 25 3.96 -18.85 -5.96
N TYR A 26 3.09 -17.86 -6.11
CA TYR A 26 1.73 -17.89 -5.55
C TYR A 26 0.68 -18.50 -6.49
N ASN A 27 1.02 -18.89 -7.72
CA ASN A 27 0.06 -19.50 -8.63
C ASN A 27 -0.42 -20.88 -8.13
N ASP A 28 0.43 -21.60 -7.39
CA ASP A 28 0.06 -22.89 -6.79
C ASP A 28 -0.80 -22.72 -5.53
N PHE A 29 -0.55 -21.67 -4.74
CA PHE A 29 -1.32 -21.33 -3.55
C PHE A 29 -1.74 -19.85 -3.61
N PRO A 30 -2.85 -19.53 -4.30
CA PRO A 30 -3.23 -18.14 -4.53
C PRO A 30 -3.64 -17.44 -3.22
N PRO A 31 -3.16 -16.22 -2.95
CA PRO A 31 -3.61 -15.41 -1.83
C PRO A 31 -5.06 -14.93 -2.05
N ILE A 32 -5.68 -14.46 -0.97
CA ILE A 32 -7.05 -13.91 -1.01
C ILE A 32 -7.02 -12.54 -1.70
N ALA A 33 -6.02 -11.72 -1.37
CA ALA A 33 -5.82 -10.42 -1.98
C ALA A 33 -4.35 -10.04 -2.03
N ILE A 34 -3.98 -9.33 -3.09
CA ILE A 34 -2.71 -8.62 -3.24
C ILE A 34 -3.03 -7.13 -3.29
N VAL A 35 -2.52 -6.39 -2.32
CA VAL A 35 -2.71 -4.95 -2.19
C VAL A 35 -1.47 -4.25 -2.71
N PHE A 36 -1.61 -3.59 -3.85
CA PHE A 36 -0.59 -2.73 -4.44
C PHE A 36 -0.81 -1.30 -3.95
N LEU A 37 0.13 -0.82 -3.14
CA LEU A 37 0.19 0.54 -2.67
C LEU A 37 1.09 1.32 -3.62
N GLY A 38 0.59 2.46 -4.11
CA GLY A 38 1.36 3.36 -4.96
C GLY A 38 2.63 3.88 -4.24
N GLU A 39 3.50 4.62 -4.89
CA GLU A 39 3.38 5.16 -6.24
C GLU A 39 3.55 4.06 -7.31
N PHE A 40 2.78 4.12 -8.39
CA PHE A 40 2.80 3.07 -9.43
C PHE A 40 3.83 3.29 -10.55
N LEU A 41 4.41 4.48 -10.61
CA LEU A 41 5.45 4.86 -11.57
C LEU A 41 6.65 5.41 -10.79
N SER A 42 7.87 5.14 -11.27
CA SER A 42 9.09 5.59 -10.57
C SER A 42 9.31 7.09 -10.67
N CYS A 43 8.83 7.72 -11.75
CA CYS A 43 9.05 9.13 -12.04
C CYS A 43 7.73 9.87 -12.34
N PRO A 44 7.62 11.16 -11.95
CA PRO A 44 6.50 11.99 -12.37
C PRO A 44 6.70 12.43 -13.83
N TYR A 45 6.15 11.68 -14.79
CA TYR A 45 6.16 11.97 -16.24
C TYR A 45 5.39 13.24 -16.67
N GLY A 46 5.10 14.17 -15.75
CA GLY A 46 4.38 15.41 -16.04
C GLY A 46 3.03 15.17 -16.71
N TYR A 47 2.83 15.78 -17.88
CA TYR A 47 1.58 15.67 -18.66
C TYR A 47 1.29 14.25 -19.16
N GLU A 48 2.32 13.47 -19.46
CA GLU A 48 2.17 12.11 -20.00
C GLU A 48 1.91 11.06 -18.91
N HIS A 49 1.93 11.45 -17.64
CA HIS A 49 1.84 10.52 -16.52
C HIS A 49 0.59 9.63 -16.57
N SER A 50 -0.57 10.17 -16.94
CA SER A 50 -1.80 9.39 -17.11
C SER A 50 -1.69 8.35 -18.24
N THR A 51 -1.03 8.71 -19.35
CA THR A 51 -0.84 7.82 -20.50
C THR A 51 0.15 6.72 -20.18
N GLN A 52 1.26 7.04 -19.52
CA GLN A 52 2.27 6.07 -19.09
C GLN A 52 1.70 5.12 -18.04
N LEU A 53 0.91 5.61 -17.08
CA LEU A 53 0.25 4.75 -16.09
C LEU A 53 -0.73 3.79 -16.77
N LYS A 54 -1.51 4.27 -17.74
CA LYS A 54 -2.41 3.43 -18.52
C LYS A 54 -1.66 2.31 -19.26
N ALA A 55 -0.55 2.64 -19.91
CA ALA A 55 0.30 1.67 -20.59
C ALA A 55 0.91 0.64 -19.62
N ALA A 56 1.38 1.09 -18.46
CA ALA A 56 1.97 0.25 -17.42
C ALA A 56 0.95 -0.73 -16.81
N LEU A 57 -0.28 -0.27 -16.53
CA LEU A 57 -1.38 -1.13 -16.08
C LEU A 57 -1.79 -2.16 -17.15
N ASN A 58 -1.77 -1.78 -18.42
CA ASN A 58 -2.01 -2.72 -19.52
C ASN A 58 -0.94 -3.79 -19.60
N ASN A 59 0.34 -3.43 -19.46
CA ASN A 59 1.43 -4.41 -19.38
C ASN A 59 1.26 -5.36 -18.18
N LEU A 60 0.90 -4.83 -17.01
CA LEU A 60 0.60 -5.65 -15.83
C LEU A 60 -0.55 -6.64 -16.10
N SER A 61 -1.60 -6.22 -16.79
CA SER A 61 -2.72 -7.09 -17.15
C SER A 61 -2.28 -8.25 -18.06
N ASP A 62 -1.37 -7.99 -19.01
CA ASP A 62 -0.83 -9.00 -19.92
C ASP A 62 0.09 -9.98 -19.17
N ILE A 63 0.80 -9.50 -18.16
CA ILE A 63 1.63 -10.33 -17.27
C ILE A 63 0.78 -11.23 -16.39
N LEU A 64 -0.39 -10.77 -15.94
CA LEU A 64 -1.30 -11.55 -15.11
C LEU A 64 -2.12 -12.57 -15.93
N TYR A 65 -2.29 -12.35 -17.23
CA TYR A 65 -3.13 -13.19 -18.10
C TYR A 65 -2.79 -14.71 -18.07
N PRO A 66 -1.50 -15.13 -18.04
CA PRO A 66 -1.13 -16.54 -17.97
C PRO A 66 -1.49 -17.23 -16.63
N PHE A 67 -1.64 -16.46 -15.54
CA PHE A 67 -1.84 -16.99 -14.19
C PHE A 67 -3.33 -17.13 -13.86
N THR A 68 -4.00 -18.10 -14.48
CA THR A 68 -5.46 -18.30 -14.38
C THR A 68 -5.93 -18.57 -12.94
N LYS A 69 -5.25 -19.48 -12.22
CA LYS A 69 -5.58 -19.80 -10.82
C LYS A 69 -5.56 -18.56 -9.92
N LEU A 70 -4.55 -17.71 -10.13
CA LEU A 70 -4.37 -16.49 -9.36
C LEU A 70 -5.47 -15.47 -9.70
N ARG A 71 -5.79 -15.29 -10.98
CA ARG A 71 -6.87 -14.37 -11.41
C ARG A 71 -8.24 -14.76 -10.85
N ASP A 72 -8.53 -16.05 -10.79
CA ASP A 72 -9.85 -16.55 -10.41
C ASP A 72 -10.05 -16.51 -8.87
N ALA A 73 -8.98 -16.71 -8.09
CA ALA A 73 -9.05 -16.75 -6.62
C ALA A 73 -8.63 -15.44 -5.91
N CYS A 74 -7.72 -14.67 -6.48
CA CYS A 74 -7.11 -13.50 -5.83
C CYS A 74 -7.77 -12.19 -6.26
N LYS A 75 -7.97 -11.27 -5.30
CA LYS A 75 -8.35 -9.87 -5.56
C LYS A 75 -7.12 -8.97 -5.61
N PHE A 76 -7.03 -8.12 -6.62
CA PHE A 76 -5.97 -7.12 -6.76
C PHE A 76 -6.51 -5.76 -6.37
N ILE A 77 -6.00 -5.21 -5.27
CA ILE A 77 -6.46 -3.94 -4.71
C ILE A 77 -5.38 -2.88 -4.95
N PHE A 78 -5.74 -1.80 -5.61
CA PHE A 78 -4.84 -0.69 -5.94
C PHE A 78 -5.17 0.54 -5.11
N VAL A 79 -4.23 0.97 -4.28
CA VAL A 79 -4.33 2.15 -3.42
C VAL A 79 -3.40 3.25 -3.95
N PRO A 80 -3.92 4.44 -4.31
CA PRO A 80 -3.11 5.47 -4.95
C PRO A 80 -2.14 6.16 -3.96
N GLY A 81 -0.88 6.30 -4.37
CA GLY A 81 0.17 7.09 -3.71
C GLY A 81 0.23 8.52 -4.22
N ARG A 82 0.94 9.42 -3.53
CA ARG A 82 0.91 10.89 -3.79
C ARG A 82 1.20 11.28 -5.25
N GLY A 83 2.09 10.55 -5.93
CA GLY A 83 2.49 10.81 -7.31
C GLY A 83 1.44 10.45 -8.37
N ASP A 84 0.41 9.66 -8.03
CA ASP A 84 -0.54 9.12 -9.00
C ASP A 84 -1.59 10.16 -9.48
N PRO A 85 -2.14 10.02 -10.71
CA PRO A 85 -2.95 11.03 -11.42
C PRO A 85 -4.41 10.99 -10.99
N VAL A 86 -4.69 11.46 -9.77
CA VAL A 86 -6.03 11.30 -9.17
C VAL A 86 -6.55 12.59 -8.52
N ALA A 87 -5.71 13.29 -7.76
CA ALA A 87 -6.06 14.50 -7.02
C ALA A 87 -4.80 15.21 -6.51
N PRO A 88 -4.87 16.48 -6.10
CA PRO A 88 -3.78 17.12 -5.34
C PRO A 88 -3.43 16.31 -4.08
N ASN A 89 -2.30 16.65 -3.45
CA ASN A 89 -1.79 15.98 -2.25
C ASN A 89 -2.61 16.36 -1.00
N ILE A 90 -3.88 15.97 -0.97
CA ILE A 90 -4.87 16.23 0.08
C ILE A 90 -5.57 14.91 0.42
N LEU A 91 -5.67 14.57 1.70
CA LEU A 91 -6.35 13.36 2.16
C LEU A 91 -7.83 13.62 2.53
N PRO A 92 -8.72 12.63 2.43
CA PRO A 92 -8.58 11.37 1.70
C PRO A 92 -8.51 11.60 0.18
N ARG A 93 -7.75 10.76 -0.53
CA ARG A 93 -7.62 10.80 -1.99
C ARG A 93 -8.59 9.81 -2.63
N PRO A 94 -9.30 10.19 -3.71
CA PRO A 94 -10.19 9.27 -4.41
C PRO A 94 -9.41 8.16 -5.11
N ALA A 95 -10.12 7.19 -5.67
CA ALA A 95 -9.52 6.14 -6.50
C ALA A 95 -9.08 6.67 -7.87
N ILE A 96 -8.17 5.93 -8.53
CA ILE A 96 -7.72 6.29 -9.89
C ILE A 96 -8.92 6.37 -10.84
N PRO A 97 -9.02 7.43 -11.67
CA PRO A 97 -10.14 7.60 -12.59
C PRO A 97 -10.37 6.41 -13.52
N ASN A 98 -11.64 6.09 -13.75
CA ASN A 98 -12.05 4.98 -14.60
C ASN A 98 -11.54 5.09 -16.04
N SER A 99 -11.24 6.30 -16.54
CA SER A 99 -10.67 6.52 -17.87
C SER A 99 -9.29 5.87 -18.06
N ILE A 100 -8.49 5.80 -16.98
CA ILE A 100 -7.17 5.18 -16.97
C ILE A 100 -7.31 3.67 -16.72
N THR A 101 -8.21 3.27 -15.83
CA THR A 101 -8.33 1.88 -15.37
C THR A 101 -9.29 1.02 -16.18
N LYS A 102 -9.93 1.54 -17.23
CA LYS A 102 -10.94 0.81 -18.00
C LYS A 102 -10.38 -0.49 -18.58
N ASP A 103 -9.26 -0.38 -19.30
CA ASP A 103 -8.66 -1.50 -20.03
C ASP A 103 -8.28 -2.68 -19.11
N ILE A 104 -7.69 -2.41 -17.94
CA ILE A 104 -7.32 -3.45 -16.95
C ILE A 104 -8.56 -4.09 -16.30
N ARG A 105 -9.62 -3.31 -16.04
CA ARG A 105 -10.89 -3.84 -15.51
C ARG A 105 -11.61 -4.70 -16.54
N ASP A 106 -11.60 -4.30 -17.82
CA ASP A 106 -12.20 -5.07 -18.90
C ASP A 106 -11.50 -6.43 -19.08
N LYS A 107 -10.18 -6.50 -18.87
CA LYS A 107 -9.38 -7.74 -18.99
C LYS A 107 -9.45 -8.66 -17.77
N LEU A 108 -9.37 -8.12 -16.56
CA LEU A 108 -9.28 -8.91 -15.31
C LEU A 108 -10.62 -9.02 -14.57
N GLY A 109 -11.65 -8.28 -15.01
CA GLY A 109 -12.99 -8.31 -14.44
C GLY A 109 -13.05 -7.83 -12.99
N ASP A 110 -13.97 -8.42 -12.23
CA ASP A 110 -14.26 -8.09 -10.82
C ASP A 110 -13.14 -8.47 -9.83
N SER A 111 -12.04 -9.04 -10.31
CA SER A 111 -10.87 -9.32 -9.48
C SER A 111 -10.05 -8.06 -9.19
N VAL A 112 -10.18 -6.99 -9.99
CA VAL A 112 -9.42 -5.75 -9.81
C VAL A 112 -10.26 -4.65 -9.17
N ILE A 113 -9.77 -4.10 -8.06
CA ILE A 113 -10.44 -3.06 -7.28
C ILE A 113 -9.50 -1.87 -7.12
N PHE A 114 -9.91 -0.70 -7.62
CA PHE A 114 -9.23 0.56 -7.35
C PHE A 114 -9.95 1.30 -6.21
N THR A 115 -9.22 1.68 -5.18
CA THR A 115 -9.80 2.26 -3.95
C THR A 115 -9.18 3.61 -3.60
N SER A 116 -9.72 4.28 -2.58
CA SER A 116 -9.21 5.54 -2.04
C SER A 116 -7.91 5.34 -1.25
N ASN A 117 -7.25 6.45 -0.91
CA ASN A 117 -6.17 6.46 0.07
C ASN A 117 -6.48 7.48 1.19
N PRO A 118 -6.66 7.06 2.45
CA PRO A 118 -6.62 5.67 2.93
C PRO A 118 -7.84 4.84 2.48
N CYS A 119 -7.78 3.54 2.73
CA CYS A 119 -8.91 2.62 2.59
C CYS A 119 -9.01 1.68 3.79
N ARG A 120 -10.17 1.04 3.92
CA ARG A 120 -10.45 0.03 4.95
C ARG A 120 -10.85 -1.27 4.26
N ILE A 121 -10.21 -2.35 4.65
CA ILE A 121 -10.48 -3.70 4.18
C ILE A 121 -11.05 -4.47 5.35
N GLN A 122 -12.28 -4.93 5.20
CA GLN A 122 -12.94 -5.76 6.18
C GLN A 122 -12.78 -7.22 5.75
N TYR A 123 -12.27 -8.05 6.66
CA TYR A 123 -12.12 -9.48 6.44
C TYR A 123 -12.69 -10.25 7.63
N CYS A 124 -13.86 -10.86 7.44
CA CYS A 124 -14.62 -11.60 8.45
C CYS A 124 -14.93 -10.77 9.72
N THR A 125 -14.11 -10.83 10.76
CA THR A 125 -14.27 -10.05 12.00
C THR A 125 -13.17 -9.01 12.18
N GLN A 126 -12.23 -8.95 11.24
CA GLN A 126 -11.03 -8.14 11.35
C GLN A 126 -11.12 -6.90 10.47
N GLU A 127 -10.67 -5.78 11.02
CA GLU A 127 -10.56 -4.52 10.30
C GLU A 127 -9.09 -4.21 9.98
N ILE A 128 -8.82 -4.00 8.70
CA ILE A 128 -7.49 -3.66 8.18
C ILE A 128 -7.56 -2.27 7.56
N VAL A 129 -6.89 -1.29 8.16
CA VAL A 129 -6.80 0.07 7.64
C VAL A 129 -5.51 0.22 6.86
N VAL A 130 -5.57 0.74 5.64
CA VAL A 130 -4.41 0.88 4.77
C VAL A 130 -4.25 2.32 4.35
N ILE A 131 -3.04 2.87 4.54
CA ILE A 131 -2.69 4.23 4.10
C ILE A 131 -1.36 4.20 3.36
N ARG A 132 -1.28 4.96 2.27
CA ARG A 132 -0.04 5.26 1.57
C ARG A 132 0.38 6.70 1.83
N GLN A 133 1.31 6.89 2.75
CA GLN A 133 1.86 8.19 3.10
C GLN A 133 3.17 8.05 3.87
N ASP A 134 4.10 8.98 3.65
CA ASP A 134 5.36 9.02 4.41
C ASP A 134 5.16 9.66 5.79
N LEU A 135 4.50 8.93 6.67
CA LEU A 135 4.16 9.40 8.02
C LEU A 135 5.40 9.54 8.89
N VAL A 136 6.35 8.59 8.85
CA VAL A 136 7.58 8.62 9.67
C VAL A 136 8.34 9.93 9.39
N THR A 137 8.62 10.20 8.12
CA THR A 137 9.40 11.38 7.72
C THR A 137 8.68 12.67 8.07
N LYS A 138 7.35 12.75 7.88
CA LYS A 138 6.57 13.95 8.22
C LYS A 138 6.51 14.19 9.73
N MET A 139 6.32 13.13 10.52
CA MET A 139 6.26 13.22 11.98
C MET A 139 7.61 13.65 12.55
N CYS A 140 8.72 13.06 12.10
CA CYS A 140 10.06 13.44 12.54
C CYS A 140 10.44 14.88 12.17
N ARG A 141 9.94 15.42 11.05
CA ARG A 141 10.19 16.83 10.67
C ARG A 141 9.41 17.83 11.52
N ASN A 142 8.32 17.40 12.14
CA ASN A 142 7.43 18.25 12.93
C ASN A 142 7.42 17.89 14.42
N SER A 143 8.33 17.01 14.85
CA SER A 143 8.49 16.68 16.27
C SER A 143 9.14 17.84 17.00
N ILE A 144 8.57 18.22 18.15
CA ILE A 144 9.15 19.25 19.03
C ILE A 144 10.46 18.76 19.64
N HIS A 145 10.47 17.49 20.08
CA HIS A 145 11.64 16.81 20.64
C HIS A 145 11.84 15.48 19.93
N PHE A 146 13.11 15.15 19.66
CA PHE A 146 13.46 13.81 19.20
C PHE A 146 13.31 12.83 20.36
N PRO A 147 12.80 11.61 20.10
CA PRO A 147 12.70 10.59 21.14
C PRO A 147 14.10 10.17 21.59
N GLU A 148 14.37 10.23 22.90
CA GLU A 148 15.67 9.88 23.48
C GLU A 148 15.88 8.35 23.56
N THR A 149 14.80 7.57 23.65
CA THR A 149 14.83 6.11 23.83
C THR A 149 13.81 5.41 22.94
N GLY A 150 14.20 4.27 22.35
CA GLY A 150 13.31 3.42 21.54
C GLY A 150 13.31 3.76 20.05
N ASP A 151 12.87 2.81 19.23
CA ASP A 151 12.89 2.98 17.78
C ASP A 151 11.79 3.94 17.32
N ILE A 152 12.07 4.66 16.23
CA ILE A 152 11.12 5.61 15.62
C ILE A 152 9.76 4.95 15.29
N PRO A 153 9.68 3.73 14.74
CA PRO A 153 8.41 3.07 14.45
C PRO A 153 7.57 2.77 15.70
N ASP A 154 8.18 2.55 16.87
CA ASP A 154 7.46 2.31 18.12
C ASP A 154 6.73 3.57 18.57
N HIS A 155 7.43 4.71 18.51
CA HIS A 155 6.85 6.02 18.82
C HIS A 155 5.77 6.41 17.82
N LEU A 156 5.97 6.15 16.53
CA LEU A 156 4.95 6.39 15.52
C LEU A 156 3.69 5.56 15.80
N THR A 157 3.85 4.26 16.05
CA THR A 157 2.74 3.33 16.35
C THR A 157 1.96 3.81 17.57
N LYS A 158 2.65 4.15 18.66
CA LYS A 158 2.02 4.70 19.87
C LYS A 158 1.29 6.01 19.58
N THR A 159 1.88 6.89 18.78
CA THR A 159 1.29 8.20 18.47
C THR A 159 0.02 8.06 17.63
N LEU A 160 0.05 7.27 16.56
CA LEU A 160 -1.11 7.07 15.67
C LEU A 160 -2.30 6.46 16.42
N LEU A 161 -2.04 5.44 17.23
CA LEU A 161 -3.10 4.75 17.97
C LEU A 161 -3.59 5.55 19.17
N SER A 162 -2.71 6.28 19.88
CA SER A 162 -3.14 7.13 21.01
C SER A 162 -3.92 8.36 20.54
N GLN A 163 -3.56 8.93 19.38
CA GLN A 163 -4.31 10.03 18.76
C GLN A 163 -5.53 9.55 17.97
N CYS A 164 -5.71 8.24 17.81
CA CYS A 164 -6.83 7.63 17.09
C CYS A 164 -7.03 8.23 15.67
N THR A 165 -5.94 8.59 14.98
CA THR A 165 -6.01 9.22 13.65
C THR A 165 -4.76 8.92 12.83
N LEU A 166 -4.93 8.80 11.52
CA LEU A 166 -3.85 8.63 10.54
C LEU A 166 -3.13 9.95 10.21
N SER A 167 -3.65 11.08 10.68
CA SER A 167 -3.13 12.42 10.36
C SER A 167 -3.00 13.33 11.60
N PRO A 168 -2.18 12.97 12.61
CA PRO A 168 -1.96 13.80 13.81
C PRO A 168 -0.98 14.96 13.53
N LEU A 169 -1.17 15.66 12.41
CA LEU A 169 -0.30 16.73 11.92
C LEU A 169 -1.16 17.95 11.55
N SER A 170 -0.54 19.13 11.55
CA SER A 170 -1.22 20.35 11.12
C SER A 170 -1.59 20.30 9.64
N LEU A 171 -2.65 21.03 9.26
CA LEU A 171 -3.14 21.10 7.87
C LEU A 171 -2.10 21.64 6.89
N GLY A 172 -1.13 22.44 7.35
CA GLY A 172 -0.03 22.94 6.52
C GLY A 172 0.97 21.85 6.12
N VAL A 173 1.11 20.80 6.94
CA VAL A 173 2.00 19.67 6.69
C VAL A 173 1.26 18.53 5.97
N GLN A 174 0.03 18.28 6.40
CA GLN A 174 -0.83 17.26 5.83
C GLN A 174 -2.23 17.84 5.58
N PRO A 175 -2.48 18.33 4.36
CA PRO A 175 -3.79 18.84 4.00
C PRO A 175 -4.84 17.73 4.06
N VAL A 176 -5.97 18.06 4.70
CA VAL A 176 -7.13 17.16 4.81
C VAL A 176 -8.39 17.92 4.38
N TYR A 177 -9.25 17.26 3.61
CA TYR A 177 -10.58 17.79 3.33
C TYR A 177 -11.40 17.83 4.62
N TRP A 178 -11.76 19.03 5.08
CA TRP A 178 -12.43 19.22 6.38
C TRP A 178 -13.70 18.38 6.53
N LYS A 179 -14.49 18.25 5.46
CA LYS A 179 -15.72 17.45 5.43
C LYS A 179 -15.48 15.94 5.55
N ASN A 180 -14.28 15.47 5.26
CA ASN A 180 -13.92 14.05 5.19
C ASN A 180 -12.82 13.68 6.19
N ALA A 181 -12.57 14.52 7.20
CA ALA A 181 -11.54 14.27 8.22
C ALA A 181 -11.80 12.96 8.99
N GLU A 182 -13.06 12.62 9.21
CA GLU A 182 -13.48 11.40 9.92
C GLU A 182 -12.99 10.11 9.24
N ALA A 183 -12.78 10.12 7.92
CA ALA A 183 -12.26 8.97 7.18
C ALA A 183 -10.82 8.60 7.56
N LEU A 184 -10.10 9.50 8.23
CA LEU A 184 -8.74 9.27 8.73
C LEU A 184 -8.72 8.76 10.18
N ASN A 185 -9.87 8.63 10.83
CA ASN A 185 -9.93 8.15 12.20
C ASN A 185 -9.54 6.68 12.29
N LEU A 186 -8.90 6.32 13.40
CA LEU A 186 -8.56 4.96 13.81
C LEU A 186 -9.40 4.53 15.03
N TYR A 187 -10.51 5.23 15.27
CA TYR A 187 -11.48 4.86 16.29
C TYR A 187 -12.77 4.37 15.60
N PRO A 188 -13.30 3.18 15.93
CA PRO A 188 -12.73 2.19 16.87
C PRO A 188 -11.39 1.62 16.39
N MET A 189 -10.59 1.09 17.33
CA MET A 189 -9.24 0.58 17.04
C MET A 189 -9.30 -0.63 16.09
N PRO A 190 -8.61 -0.59 14.93
CA PRO A 190 -8.60 -1.70 13.99
C PRO A 190 -7.65 -2.82 14.47
N ASP A 191 -7.76 -4.02 13.89
CA ASP A 191 -6.83 -5.12 14.16
C ASP A 191 -5.45 -4.86 13.52
N VAL A 192 -5.43 -4.30 12.31
CA VAL A 192 -4.20 -4.03 11.55
C VAL A 192 -4.25 -2.65 10.89
N VAL A 193 -3.15 -1.90 10.99
CA VAL A 193 -2.90 -0.66 10.25
C VAL A 193 -1.67 -0.84 9.37
N VAL A 194 -1.86 -0.80 8.05
CA VAL A 194 -0.77 -0.83 7.08
C VAL A 194 -0.40 0.59 6.69
N VAL A 195 0.73 1.06 7.21
CA VAL A 195 1.32 2.36 6.86
C VAL A 195 2.40 2.12 5.82
N SER A 196 2.09 2.38 4.55
CA SER A 196 3.10 2.33 3.49
C SER A 196 3.88 3.63 3.42
N ASP A 197 5.12 3.56 3.91
CA ASP A 197 6.09 4.64 3.94
C ASP A 197 7.35 4.21 3.16
N HIS A 198 8.11 5.17 2.66
CA HIS A 198 9.45 4.94 2.13
C HIS A 198 10.48 4.55 3.21
N PHE A 199 10.13 4.66 4.49
CA PHE A 199 10.96 4.19 5.59
C PHE A 199 11.22 2.67 5.53
N GLN A 200 12.24 2.20 6.25
CA GLN A 200 12.55 0.77 6.36
C GLN A 200 11.33 -0.05 6.80
N PRO A 201 11.17 -1.29 6.32
CA PRO A 201 10.04 -2.12 6.68
C PRO A 201 10.06 -2.42 8.18
N TYR A 202 8.90 -2.37 8.82
CA TYR A 202 8.75 -2.69 10.23
C TYR A 202 7.39 -3.32 10.51
N THR A 203 7.33 -4.10 11.58
CA THR A 203 6.09 -4.61 12.15
C THR A 203 6.16 -4.32 13.63
N ARG A 204 5.15 -3.62 14.16
CA ARG A 204 5.02 -3.30 15.59
C ARG A 204 3.60 -3.57 16.05
N MET A 205 3.45 -3.84 17.34
CA MET A 205 2.16 -4.14 17.95
C MET A 205 1.96 -3.24 19.16
N TYR A 206 0.78 -2.63 19.27
CA TYR A 206 0.39 -1.81 20.40
C TYR A 206 -1.10 -1.98 20.68
N GLN A 207 -1.45 -2.28 21.93
CA GLN A 207 -2.83 -2.51 22.38
C GLN A 207 -3.63 -3.49 21.48
N ASN A 208 -3.01 -4.60 21.07
CA ASN A 208 -3.58 -5.61 20.16
C ASN A 208 -3.85 -5.14 18.72
N CYS A 209 -3.44 -3.92 18.35
CA CYS A 209 -3.40 -3.45 16.97
C CYS A 209 -1.99 -3.63 16.40
N GLN A 210 -1.88 -4.23 15.22
CA GLN A 210 -0.61 -4.39 14.51
C GLN A 210 -0.42 -3.24 13.52
N VAL A 211 0.68 -2.49 13.63
CA VAL A 211 1.08 -1.48 12.66
C VAL A 211 2.22 -2.04 11.81
N VAL A 212 2.01 -2.05 10.51
CA VAL A 212 2.91 -2.68 9.53
C VAL A 212 3.32 -1.68 8.48
N ASN A 213 4.61 -1.60 8.18
CA ASN A 213 5.13 -0.96 6.99
C ASN A 213 5.81 -2.01 6.09
N PRO A 214 5.32 -2.24 4.86
CA PRO A 214 5.98 -3.12 3.91
C PRO A 214 7.30 -2.56 3.36
N GLY A 215 7.53 -1.25 3.46
CA GLY A 215 8.67 -0.59 2.84
C GLY A 215 8.53 -0.49 1.33
N SER A 216 9.38 0.34 0.71
CA SER A 216 9.36 0.59 -0.72
C SER A 216 9.95 -0.61 -1.48
N PHE A 217 9.10 -1.40 -2.17
CA PHE A 217 9.44 -2.66 -2.83
C PHE A 217 10.74 -2.61 -3.64
N PRO A 218 10.97 -1.66 -4.57
CA PRO A 218 12.22 -1.60 -5.34
C PRO A 218 13.44 -1.17 -4.50
N ARG A 219 13.25 -0.48 -3.37
CA ARG A 219 14.35 0.07 -2.56
C ARG A 219 14.76 -0.84 -1.41
N THR A 220 13.88 -1.73 -0.99
CA THR A 220 14.09 -2.67 0.13
C THR A 220 14.29 -4.09 -0.39
N GLU A 221 15.07 -4.22 -1.47
CA GLU A 221 15.43 -5.52 -2.06
C GLU A 221 14.22 -6.42 -2.34
N TYR A 222 13.12 -5.84 -2.83
CA TYR A 222 11.87 -6.54 -3.15
C TYR A 222 11.22 -7.24 -1.95
N SER A 223 11.33 -6.64 -0.76
CA SER A 223 10.62 -7.07 0.44
C SER A 223 9.13 -6.73 0.39
N PHE A 224 8.31 -7.59 0.94
CA PHE A 224 6.88 -7.39 1.10
C PHE A 224 6.37 -8.05 2.37
N LYS A 225 5.16 -7.68 2.80
CA LYS A 225 4.55 -8.20 4.03
C LYS A 225 3.36 -9.08 3.69
N VAL A 226 3.23 -10.20 4.38
CA VAL A 226 2.11 -11.13 4.24
C VAL A 226 1.35 -11.17 5.55
N TYR A 227 0.06 -10.86 5.50
CA TYR A 227 -0.83 -11.01 6.63
C TYR A 227 -1.61 -12.31 6.51
N ILE A 228 -1.63 -13.10 7.59
CA ILE A 228 -2.41 -14.34 7.70
C ILE A 228 -3.57 -14.08 8.67
N PRO A 229 -4.79 -13.81 8.17
CA PRO A 229 -5.91 -13.46 9.03
C PRO A 229 -6.30 -14.55 10.03
N ALA A 230 -6.08 -15.82 9.70
CA ALA A 230 -6.43 -16.95 10.57
C ALA A 230 -5.62 -16.95 11.88
N THR A 231 -4.33 -16.61 11.81
CA THR A 231 -3.42 -16.56 12.97
C THR A 231 -3.18 -15.14 13.47
N ARG A 232 -3.64 -14.12 12.73
CA ARG A 232 -3.35 -12.69 12.96
C ARG A 232 -1.85 -12.42 13.01
N MET A 233 -1.06 -13.15 12.22
CA MET A 233 0.38 -12.98 12.12
C MET A 233 0.75 -12.24 10.84
N VAL A 234 1.81 -11.43 10.94
CA VAL A 234 2.44 -10.76 9.82
C VAL A 234 3.79 -11.42 9.59
N GLU A 235 3.99 -11.93 8.38
CA GLU A 235 5.23 -12.54 7.93
C GLU A 235 5.98 -11.59 7.00
N ASP A 236 7.30 -11.65 7.08
CA ASP A 236 8.21 -10.86 6.27
C ASP A 236 8.70 -11.75 5.14
N SER A 237 8.55 -11.29 3.91
CA SER A 237 8.95 -12.05 2.72
C SER A 237 9.81 -11.18 1.82
N GLN A 238 10.76 -11.81 1.16
CA GLN A 238 11.68 -11.15 0.26
C GLN A 238 11.90 -12.04 -0.96
N ILE A 239 11.93 -11.43 -2.14
CA ILE A 239 12.22 -12.16 -3.38
C ILE A 239 13.74 -12.20 -3.55
N PRO A 240 14.37 -13.39 -3.64
CA PRO A 240 15.82 -13.51 -3.82
C PRO A 240 16.28 -12.76 -5.08
N ASN A 241 17.46 -12.13 -5.01
CA ASN A 241 18.14 -11.64 -6.22
C ASN A 241 18.71 -12.86 -6.97
N GLU A 242 18.55 -12.91 -8.29
CA GLU A 242 19.03 -14.03 -9.12
C GLU A 242 20.55 -13.93 -9.38
N ASP A 243 21.25 -13.04 -8.68
CA ASP A 243 22.67 -12.72 -8.87
C ASP A 243 23.60 -13.43 -7.86
N THR A 244 23.19 -14.59 -7.34
CA THR A 244 24.05 -15.50 -6.56
C THR A 244 23.96 -16.92 -7.06
#